data_AF-A0A6V8E2X2-F1
#
_entry.id   AF-A0A6V8E2X2-F1
#
_cell.length_a   1.000
_cell.length_b   1.000
_cell.length_c   1.000
_cell.angle_alpha   90.00
_cell.angle_beta   90.00
_cell.angle_gamma   90.00
#
_symmetry.space_group_name_H-M   'P 1'
#
loop_
_entity.id
_entity.type
_entity.pdbx_description
1 polymer ?
#
loop_
_entity_poly.entity_id
_entity_poly.type
_entity_poly.pdbx_seq_one_letter_code
_entity_poly.pdbx_strand_id
1 'polypeptide(L)'
;MSSAFGRVRTIAKKELVEFVRDWRTILAILVIPLLLFPLLFILFPLLLASEAAELSAVQVDVVVQADEIPDELQSLLTNASLNLTFEDLPVVAELSAPEGADERLRNGSIDALLRLQTNGTVLEYAVLYLSTSEQSLEARGRVFDALSAWEQNETVRRIDAAGLDADETLDPLRWNGDVAQSDVATQGEQAGMALSLFIPLVLAVWTFSSAIQPSIDMTAGERERGTLEALLGLPSTRMELLMGKWLAVATITGVGVMLQVAGLLFAIGYLA
;
A
#
# COMPACT_ATOMS: atom_id res chain seq x y z
N MET A 1 -12.24 -18.21 -48.59
CA MET A 1 -11.89 -17.79 -47.21
C MET A 1 -11.73 -16.27 -47.04
N SER A 2 -11.54 -15.46 -48.10
CA SER A 2 -11.39 -13.99 -47.96
C SER A 2 -12.68 -13.21 -47.64
N SER A 3 -13.88 -13.78 -47.86
CA SER A 3 -15.16 -13.09 -47.63
C SER A 3 -15.54 -12.98 -46.14
N ALA A 4 -15.26 -14.00 -45.34
CA ALA A 4 -15.65 -14.02 -43.92
C ALA A 4 -14.85 -13.01 -43.09
N PHE A 5 -13.52 -13.01 -43.24
CA PHE A 5 -12.65 -12.05 -42.56
C PHE A 5 -12.93 -10.60 -42.97
N GLY A 6 -13.20 -10.36 -44.26
CA GLY A 6 -13.62 -9.05 -44.76
C GLY A 6 -14.92 -8.55 -44.13
N ARG A 7 -15.90 -9.44 -43.92
CA ARG A 7 -17.16 -9.11 -43.25
C ARG A 7 -16.95 -8.80 -41.76
N VAL A 8 -16.21 -9.64 -41.03
CA VAL A 8 -15.87 -9.41 -39.61
C VAL A 8 -15.19 -8.05 -39.42
N ARG A 9 -14.19 -7.74 -40.27
CA ARG A 9 -13.49 -6.44 -40.23
C ARG A 9 -14.42 -5.26 -40.52
N THR A 10 -15.34 -5.41 -41.47
CA THR A 10 -16.29 -4.35 -41.83
C THR A 10 -17.24 -4.06 -40.67
N ILE A 11 -17.75 -5.12 -40.03
CA ILE A 11 -18.58 -5.02 -38.82
C ILE A 11 -17.79 -4.33 -37.71
N ALA A 12 -16.58 -4.81 -37.40
CA ALA A 12 -15.75 -4.21 -36.36
C ALA A 12 -15.46 -2.71 -36.63
N LYS A 13 -15.19 -2.34 -37.89
CA LYS A 13 -14.95 -0.95 -38.28
C LYS A 13 -16.20 -0.09 -38.07
N LYS A 14 -17.40 -0.60 -38.39
CA LYS A 14 -18.67 0.09 -38.14
C LYS A 14 -18.83 0.36 -36.64
N GLU A 15 -18.69 -0.66 -35.81
CA GLU A 15 -18.82 -0.54 -34.35
C GLU A 15 -17.77 0.43 -33.76
N LEU A 16 -16.52 0.38 -34.23
CA LEU A 16 -15.47 1.31 -33.80
C LEU A 16 -15.78 2.76 -34.18
N VAL A 17 -16.27 3.01 -35.39
CA VAL A 17 -16.62 4.38 -35.83
C VAL A 17 -17.81 4.91 -35.05
N GLU A 18 -18.80 4.06 -34.73
CA GLU A 18 -19.94 4.45 -33.90
C GLU A 18 -19.50 4.77 -32.46
N PHE A 19 -18.63 3.95 -31.88
CA PHE A 19 -18.06 4.23 -30.55
C PHE A 19 -17.25 5.52 -30.53
N VAL A 20 -16.39 5.75 -31.54
CA VAL A 20 -15.53 6.94 -31.60
C VAL A 20 -16.33 8.25 -31.74
N ARG A 21 -17.59 8.17 -32.21
CA ARG A 21 -18.49 9.33 -32.27
C ARG A 21 -19.04 9.73 -30.90
N ASP A 22 -19.04 8.82 -29.93
CA ASP A 22 -19.40 9.13 -28.55
C ASP A 22 -18.18 9.64 -27.77
N TRP A 23 -17.83 10.90 -28.05
CA TRP A 23 -16.68 11.57 -27.44
C TRP A 23 -16.77 11.66 -25.92
N ARG A 24 -17.98 11.65 -25.35
CA ARG A 24 -18.19 11.73 -23.89
C ARG A 24 -17.73 10.44 -23.23
N THR A 25 -18.14 9.31 -23.81
CA THR A 25 -17.76 7.98 -23.35
C THR A 25 -16.26 7.74 -23.54
N ILE A 26 -15.67 8.18 -24.66
CA ILE A 26 -14.21 8.13 -24.85
C ILE A 26 -13.48 8.96 -23.81
N LEU A 27 -13.93 10.19 -23.55
CA LEU A 27 -13.26 11.06 -22.58
C LEU A 27 -13.30 10.42 -21.18
N ALA A 28 -14.45 9.89 -20.77
CA ALA A 28 -14.58 9.21 -19.48
C ALA A 28 -13.72 7.94 -19.38
N ILE A 29 -13.72 7.11 -20.42
CA ILE A 29 -13.02 5.82 -20.41
C ILE A 29 -11.51 5.98 -20.60
N LEU A 30 -11.06 7.02 -21.30
CA LEU A 30 -9.68 7.18 -21.76
C LEU A 30 -8.90 8.27 -21.02
N VAL A 31 -9.51 9.43 -20.78
CA VAL A 31 -8.81 10.59 -20.19
C VAL A 31 -8.74 10.48 -18.68
N ILE A 32 -9.81 10.01 -18.02
CA ILE A 32 -9.82 9.83 -16.57
C ILE A 32 -8.69 8.89 -16.08
N PRO A 33 -8.48 7.68 -16.63
CA PRO A 33 -7.40 6.82 -16.14
C PRO A 33 -6.00 7.36 -16.50
N LEU A 34 -5.88 8.09 -17.61
CA LEU A 34 -4.62 8.75 -17.99
C LEU A 34 -4.21 9.78 -16.93
N LEU A 35 -5.17 10.52 -16.39
CA LEU A 35 -4.94 11.51 -15.33
C LEU A 35 -4.88 10.90 -13.93
N LEU A 36 -5.48 9.72 -13.73
CA LEU A 36 -5.53 9.04 -12.44
C LEU A 36 -4.13 8.72 -11.91
N PHE A 37 -3.23 8.18 -12.73
CA PHE A 37 -1.88 7.82 -12.26
C PHE A 37 -1.07 9.05 -11.83
N PRO A 38 -0.90 10.11 -12.64
CA PRO A 38 -0.25 11.34 -12.17
C PRO A 38 -0.87 11.88 -10.87
N LEU A 39 -2.20 11.85 -10.75
CA LEU A 39 -2.89 12.30 -9.55
C LEU A 39 -2.55 11.42 -8.33
N LEU A 40 -2.60 10.10 -8.46
CA LEU A 40 -2.25 9.17 -7.39
C LEU A 40 -0.80 9.33 -6.96
N PHE A 41 0.12 9.46 -7.91
CA PHE A 41 1.55 9.65 -7.62
C PHE A 41 1.86 10.95 -6.87
N ILE A 42 1.08 12.03 -7.09
CA ILE A 42 1.22 13.29 -6.35
C ILE A 42 0.48 13.25 -5.01
N LEU A 43 -0.77 12.76 -5.00
CA LEU A 43 -1.66 12.86 -3.85
C LEU A 43 -1.39 11.77 -2.81
N PHE A 44 -1.05 10.56 -3.22
CA PHE A 44 -0.90 9.42 -2.32
C PHE A 44 0.24 9.60 -1.30
N PRO A 45 1.45 10.07 -1.67
CA PRO A 45 2.49 10.37 -0.68
C PRO A 45 2.06 11.45 0.33
N LEU A 46 1.31 12.46 -0.11
CA LEU A 46 0.79 13.51 0.77
C LEU A 46 -0.21 12.95 1.78
N LEU A 47 -1.09 12.05 1.35
CA LEU A 47 -2.05 11.39 2.22
C LEU A 47 -1.36 10.49 3.24
N LEU A 48 -0.40 9.66 2.82
CA LEU A 48 0.37 8.80 3.73
C LEU A 48 1.17 9.62 4.74
N ALA A 49 1.80 10.72 4.29
CA ALA A 49 2.53 11.61 5.19
C ALA A 49 1.58 12.26 6.21
N SER A 50 0.38 12.67 5.78
CA SER A 50 -0.62 13.25 6.70
C SER A 50 -1.15 12.23 7.70
N GLU A 51 -1.39 10.99 7.28
CA GLU A 51 -1.87 9.91 8.14
C GLU A 51 -0.80 9.50 9.17
N ALA A 52 0.46 9.38 8.74
CA ALA A 52 1.58 9.13 9.65
C ALA A 52 1.78 10.28 10.66
N ALA A 53 1.60 11.53 10.23
CA ALA A 53 1.67 12.69 11.12
C ALA A 53 0.51 12.72 12.13
N GLU A 54 -0.69 12.28 11.73
CA GLU A 54 -1.84 12.17 12.62
C GLU A 54 -1.63 11.06 13.65
N LEU A 55 -1.23 9.86 13.21
CA LEU A 55 -0.95 8.72 14.09
C LEU A 55 0.14 9.04 15.11
N SER A 56 1.23 9.69 14.68
CA SER A 56 2.32 10.12 15.59
C SER A 56 1.87 11.16 16.63
N ALA A 57 0.82 11.94 16.35
CA ALA A 57 0.25 12.90 17.29
C ALA A 57 -0.77 12.27 18.27
N VAL A 58 -1.32 11.09 17.96
CA VAL A 58 -2.23 10.38 18.86
C VAL A 58 -1.46 9.87 20.08
N GLN A 59 -2.01 10.10 21.26
CA GLN A 59 -1.53 9.48 22.49
C GLN A 59 -2.04 8.04 22.51
N VAL A 60 -1.11 7.10 22.65
CA VAL A 60 -1.40 5.67 22.71
C VAL A 60 -1.25 5.18 24.15
N ASP A 61 -2.14 4.30 24.58
CA ASP A 61 -2.20 3.79 25.94
C ASP A 61 -1.31 2.55 26.09
N VAL A 62 -0.24 2.68 26.88
CA VAL A 62 0.71 1.59 27.10
C VAL A 62 0.78 1.23 28.57
N VAL A 63 0.53 -0.05 28.86
CA VAL A 63 0.75 -0.59 30.21
C VAL A 63 2.17 -1.11 30.31
N VAL A 64 2.87 -0.74 31.37
CA VAL A 64 4.19 -1.26 31.71
C VAL A 64 4.08 -2.14 32.95
N GLN A 65 4.36 -3.43 32.78
CA GLN A 65 4.43 -4.43 33.84
C GLN A 65 5.89 -4.74 34.14
N ALA A 66 6.38 -4.37 35.30
CA ALA A 66 7.79 -4.51 35.63
C ALA A 66 8.01 -4.72 37.12
N ASP A 67 9.07 -5.46 37.47
CA ASP A 67 9.55 -5.55 38.85
C ASP A 67 10.35 -4.31 39.25
N GLU A 68 11.24 -3.87 38.36
CA GLU A 68 12.07 -2.67 38.52
C GLU A 68 12.27 -2.02 37.14
N ILE A 69 12.10 -0.70 37.07
CA ILE A 69 12.28 0.07 35.83
C ILE A 69 13.45 1.03 36.04
N PRO A 70 14.49 0.98 35.20
CA PRO A 70 15.55 1.99 35.25
C PRO A 70 15.01 3.40 35.02
N ASP A 71 15.40 4.36 35.85
CA ASP A 71 14.92 5.77 35.77
C ASP A 71 15.11 6.37 34.37
N GLU A 72 16.22 6.05 33.71
CA GLU A 72 16.52 6.50 32.35
C GLU A 72 15.51 5.96 31.33
N LEU A 73 15.18 4.66 31.42
CA LEU A 73 14.18 4.04 30.55
C LEU A 73 12.79 4.62 30.79
N GLN A 74 12.44 4.86 32.07
CA GLN A 74 11.17 5.52 32.41
C GLN A 74 11.07 6.92 31.79
N SER A 75 12.17 7.68 31.79
CA SER A 75 12.21 9.01 31.18
C SER A 75 12.04 8.97 29.66
N LEU A 76 12.67 7.99 28.99
CA LEU A 76 12.56 7.79 27.54
C LEU A 76 11.15 7.38 27.13
N LEU A 77 10.52 6.46 27.87
CA LEU A 77 9.13 6.05 27.63
C LEU A 77 8.15 7.21 27.84
N THR A 78 8.37 8.05 28.87
CA THR A 78 7.51 9.21 29.15
C THR A 78 7.60 10.27 28.04
N ASN A 79 8.79 10.44 27.45
CA ASN A 79 9.02 11.39 26.36
C ASN A 79 8.52 10.90 25.00
N ALA A 80 8.22 9.59 24.86
CA ALA A 80 7.80 8.97 23.61
C ALA A 80 6.30 9.18 23.27
N SER A 81 5.64 10.21 23.83
CA SER A 81 4.21 10.48 23.62
C SER A 81 3.30 9.27 23.92
N LEU A 82 3.63 8.53 24.98
CA LEU A 82 2.88 7.38 25.48
C LEU A 82 2.09 7.79 26.73
N ASN A 83 0.85 7.34 26.86
CA ASN A 83 0.14 7.39 28.13
C ASN A 83 0.47 6.12 28.91
N LEU A 84 1.32 6.25 29.92
CA LEU A 84 1.88 5.11 30.66
C LEU A 84 1.08 4.79 31.91
N THR A 85 0.67 3.55 32.03
CA THR A 85 0.13 2.99 33.29
C THR A 85 1.04 1.89 33.79
N PHE A 86 1.47 1.99 35.05
CA PHE A 86 2.37 1.02 35.66
C PHE A 86 1.57 -0.01 36.46
N GLU A 87 1.91 -1.29 36.28
CA GLU A 87 1.31 -2.43 36.95
C GLU A 87 2.40 -3.38 37.45
N ASP A 88 2.09 -4.17 38.48
CA ASP A 88 3.00 -5.22 38.95
C ASP A 88 3.11 -6.33 37.90
N LEU A 89 4.30 -6.93 37.77
CA LEU A 89 4.54 -8.03 36.85
C LEU A 89 3.76 -9.28 37.34
N PRO A 90 2.84 -9.85 36.52
CA PRO A 90 2.17 -11.08 36.89
C PRO A 90 3.15 -12.26 36.88
N VAL A 91 2.86 -13.28 37.70
CA VAL A 91 3.63 -14.53 37.70
C VAL A 91 3.31 -15.31 36.43
N VAL A 92 4.12 -15.12 35.39
CA VAL A 92 4.00 -15.79 34.09
C VAL A 92 5.23 -16.66 33.81
N ALA A 93 5.05 -17.73 33.04
CA ALA A 93 6.15 -18.62 32.65
C ALA A 93 7.10 -17.97 31.63
N GLU A 94 6.56 -17.14 30.74
CA GLU A 94 7.28 -16.36 29.74
C GLU A 94 6.69 -14.96 29.65
N LEU A 95 7.54 -13.93 29.51
CA LEU A 95 7.06 -12.54 29.39
C LEU A 95 6.16 -12.34 28.16
N SER A 96 6.37 -13.10 27.08
CA SER A 96 5.57 -13.09 25.86
C SER A 96 4.20 -13.79 25.97
N ALA A 97 3.90 -14.45 27.09
CA ALA A 97 2.66 -15.21 27.24
C ALA A 97 1.44 -14.26 27.24
N PRO A 98 0.39 -14.48 26.44
CA PRO A 98 -0.73 -13.54 26.29
C PRO A 98 -1.68 -13.46 27.50
N GLU A 99 -1.40 -14.17 28.60
CA GLU A 99 -2.26 -14.29 29.76
C GLU A 99 -2.69 -12.92 30.31
N GLY A 100 -4.00 -12.64 30.25
CA GLY A 100 -4.64 -11.40 30.72
C GLY A 100 -4.43 -10.18 29.81
N ALA A 101 -3.48 -10.24 28.88
CA ALA A 101 -3.18 -9.18 27.92
C ALA A 101 -4.07 -9.26 26.68
N ASP A 102 -4.45 -10.47 26.27
CA ASP A 102 -5.24 -10.74 25.08
C ASP A 102 -6.62 -10.07 25.12
N GLU A 103 -7.36 -10.20 26.23
CA GLU A 103 -8.66 -9.57 26.38
C GLU A 103 -8.55 -8.03 26.37
N ARG A 104 -7.52 -7.48 27.03
CA ARG A 104 -7.28 -6.03 27.14
C ARG A 104 -6.84 -5.39 25.81
N LEU A 105 -6.00 -6.09 25.05
CA LEU A 105 -5.59 -5.65 23.72
C LEU A 105 -6.72 -5.77 22.71
N ARG A 106 -7.56 -6.81 22.82
CA ARG A 106 -8.70 -7.04 21.91
C ARG A 106 -9.90 -6.14 22.20
N ASN A 107 -10.12 -5.77 23.45
CA ASN A 107 -11.19 -4.87 23.84
C ASN A 107 -10.81 -3.38 23.68
N GLY A 108 -9.56 -3.08 23.31
CA GLY A 108 -9.05 -1.73 23.09
C GLY A 108 -8.88 -0.90 24.36
N SER A 109 -8.77 -1.53 25.53
CA SER A 109 -8.48 -0.82 26.78
C SER A 109 -7.02 -0.37 26.86
N ILE A 110 -6.13 -1.07 26.12
CA ILE A 110 -4.70 -0.81 26.05
C ILE A 110 -4.25 -1.03 24.60
N ASP A 111 -3.30 -0.23 24.13
CA ASP A 111 -2.73 -0.35 22.78
C ASP A 111 -1.51 -1.26 22.78
N ALA A 112 -0.67 -1.22 23.81
CA ALA A 112 0.43 -2.17 23.97
C ALA A 112 0.67 -2.50 25.45
N LEU A 113 1.23 -3.68 25.68
CA LEU A 113 1.69 -4.12 27.00
C LEU A 113 3.19 -4.40 26.93
N LEU A 114 3.97 -3.63 27.68
CA LEU A 114 5.40 -3.85 27.86
C LEU A 114 5.60 -4.62 29.17
N ARG A 115 6.29 -5.75 29.10
CA ARG A 115 6.74 -6.50 30.28
C ARG A 115 8.25 -6.43 30.39
N LEU A 116 8.74 -6.15 31.59
CA LEU A 116 10.16 -6.02 31.90
C LEU A 116 10.50 -6.88 33.11
N GLN A 117 11.61 -7.61 33.02
CA GLN A 117 12.14 -8.39 34.13
C GLN A 117 13.66 -8.25 34.18
N THR A 118 14.18 -7.87 35.34
CA THR A 118 15.63 -7.75 35.55
C THR A 118 16.20 -9.08 36.02
N ASN A 119 17.02 -9.71 35.18
CA ASN A 119 17.73 -10.93 35.49
C ASN A 119 19.23 -10.62 35.70
N GLY A 120 19.56 -10.21 36.93
CA GLY A 120 20.91 -9.80 37.31
C GLY A 120 21.35 -8.52 36.60
N THR A 121 22.10 -8.66 35.50
CA THR A 121 22.63 -7.52 34.70
C THR A 121 21.95 -7.35 33.35
N VAL A 122 21.06 -8.30 32.99
CA VAL A 122 20.33 -8.32 31.74
C VAL A 122 18.88 -7.95 32.03
N LEU A 123 18.35 -6.99 31.27
CA LEU A 123 16.94 -6.64 31.29
C LEU A 123 16.24 -7.42 30.18
N GLU A 124 15.39 -8.37 30.55
CA GLU A 124 14.55 -9.13 29.63
C GLU A 124 13.26 -8.35 29.40
N TYR A 125 12.81 -8.26 28.14
CA TYR A 125 11.59 -7.54 27.80
C TYR A 125 10.72 -8.32 26.82
N ALA A 126 9.41 -8.07 26.87
CA ALA A 126 8.47 -8.51 25.85
C ALA A 126 7.41 -7.44 25.61
N VAL A 127 7.04 -7.24 24.34
CA VAL A 127 5.96 -6.32 23.95
C VAL A 127 4.83 -7.14 23.36
N LEU A 128 3.67 -7.10 24.01
CA LEU A 128 2.44 -7.69 23.50
C LEU A 128 1.61 -6.59 22.85
N TYR A 129 1.17 -6.86 21.62
CA TYR A 129 0.46 -5.93 20.77
C TYR A 129 -0.46 -6.71 19.83
N LEU A 130 -1.45 -6.03 19.27
CA LEU A 130 -2.38 -6.57 18.30
C LEU A 130 -1.99 -6.09 16.90
N SER A 131 -1.49 -7.02 16.06
CA SER A 131 -1.03 -6.69 14.70
C SER A 131 -2.12 -6.22 13.75
N THR A 132 -3.40 -6.35 14.13
CA THR A 132 -4.56 -5.87 13.35
C THR A 132 -5.03 -4.48 13.78
N SER A 133 -4.40 -3.86 14.79
CA SER A 133 -4.73 -2.51 15.26
C SER A 133 -3.58 -1.56 14.91
N GLU A 134 -3.90 -0.47 14.22
CA GLU A 134 -2.93 0.57 13.84
C GLU A 134 -2.36 1.28 15.07
N GLN A 135 -3.21 1.63 16.04
CA GLN A 135 -2.79 2.23 17.31
C GLN A 135 -1.83 1.31 18.09
N SER A 136 -2.11 0.00 18.08
CA SER A 136 -1.27 -0.99 18.75
C SER A 136 0.10 -1.17 18.06
N LEU A 137 0.13 -1.09 16.73
CA LEU A 137 1.38 -1.12 15.96
C LEU A 137 2.23 0.14 16.19
N GLU A 138 1.59 1.31 16.23
CA GLU A 138 2.24 2.58 16.54
C GLU A 138 2.79 2.58 17.98
N ALA A 139 1.99 2.16 18.96
CA ALA A 139 2.41 2.02 20.35
C ALA A 139 3.60 1.09 20.50
N ARG A 140 3.56 -0.06 19.82
CA ARG A 140 4.70 -0.97 19.74
C ARG A 140 5.93 -0.25 19.17
N GLY A 141 5.81 0.43 18.04
CA GLY A 141 6.92 1.14 17.40
C GLY A 141 7.62 2.09 18.36
N ARG A 142 6.86 2.96 19.03
CA ARG A 142 7.39 3.92 20.01
C ARG A 142 8.05 3.26 21.22
N VAL A 143 7.49 2.17 21.73
CA VAL A 143 8.10 1.39 22.82
C VAL A 143 9.42 0.79 22.36
N PHE A 144 9.48 0.22 21.14
CA PHE A 144 10.72 -0.32 20.59
C PHE A 144 11.78 0.76 20.38
N ASP A 145 11.41 1.95 19.90
CA ASP A 145 12.33 3.07 19.74
C ASP A 145 12.91 3.52 21.09
N ALA A 146 12.07 3.62 22.12
CA ALA A 146 12.51 3.97 23.48
C ALA A 146 13.44 2.89 24.08
N LEU A 147 13.11 1.61 23.91
CA LEU A 147 13.95 0.50 24.35
C LEU A 147 15.30 0.47 23.62
N SER A 148 15.30 0.71 22.30
CA SER A 148 16.51 0.73 21.49
C SER A 148 17.42 1.91 21.85
N ALA A 149 16.83 3.08 22.10
CA ALA A 149 17.58 4.25 22.58
C ALA A 149 18.21 3.98 23.96
N TRP A 150 17.47 3.35 24.87
CA TRP A 150 18.01 2.96 26.17
C TRP A 150 19.12 1.91 26.04
N GLU A 151 18.92 0.87 25.22
CA GLU A 151 19.92 -0.17 24.95
C GLU A 151 21.22 0.45 24.42
N GLN A 152 21.12 1.40 23.48
CA GLN A 152 22.28 2.09 22.93
C GLN A 152 23.04 2.89 24.00
N ASN A 153 22.33 3.67 24.82
CA ASN A 153 22.93 4.44 25.91
C ASN A 153 23.63 3.55 26.95
N GLU A 154 22.97 2.47 27.36
CA GLU A 154 23.50 1.54 28.35
C GLU A 154 24.67 0.73 27.79
N THR A 155 24.64 0.37 26.51
CA THR A 155 25.75 -0.31 25.83
C THR A 155 26.99 0.57 25.80
N VAL A 156 26.87 1.85 25.39
CA VAL A 156 27.98 2.82 25.39
C VAL A 156 28.54 2.98 26.81
N ARG A 157 27.68 3.17 27.81
CA ARG A 157 28.10 3.29 29.21
C ARG A 157 28.89 2.09 29.71
N ARG A 158 28.47 0.87 29.37
CA ARG A 158 29.16 -0.37 29.77
C ARG A 158 30.51 -0.53 29.09
N ILE A 159 30.63 -0.13 27.82
CA ILE A 159 31.88 -0.21 27.06
C ILE A 159 32.89 0.82 27.58
N ASP A 160 32.47 2.05 27.80
CA ASP A 160 33.31 3.09 28.39
C ASP A 160 33.76 2.71 29.80
N ALA A 161 32.88 2.11 30.61
CA ALA A 161 33.23 1.62 31.95
C ALA A 161 34.24 0.46 31.91
N ALA A 162 34.29 -0.31 30.82
CA ALA A 162 35.30 -1.32 30.57
C ALA A 162 36.63 -0.73 30.04
N GLY A 163 36.70 0.58 29.81
CA GLY A 163 37.89 1.29 29.30
C GLY A 163 38.11 1.10 27.80
N LEU A 164 37.08 0.67 27.08
CA LEU A 164 37.09 0.52 25.62
C LEU A 164 36.45 1.77 24.98
N ASP A 165 36.85 2.09 23.75
CA ASP A 165 36.18 3.14 22.98
C ASP A 165 34.92 2.56 22.32
N ALA A 166 33.75 3.09 22.66
CA ALA A 166 32.47 2.65 22.13
C ALA A 166 32.39 2.75 20.60
N ASP A 167 32.93 3.84 20.03
CA ASP A 167 32.87 4.11 18.59
C ASP A 167 33.74 3.16 17.77
N GLU A 168 34.87 2.69 18.31
CA GLU A 168 35.74 1.71 17.65
C GLU A 168 35.27 0.27 17.88
N THR A 169 34.67 0.00 19.05
CA THR A 169 34.27 -1.36 19.45
C THR A 169 32.95 -1.79 18.79
N LEU A 170 31.96 -0.89 18.72
CA LEU A 170 30.64 -1.18 18.16
C LEU A 170 30.62 -1.05 16.63
N ASP A 171 31.37 -0.10 16.07
CA ASP A 171 31.31 0.26 14.65
C ASP A 171 32.64 0.01 13.91
N PRO A 172 33.09 -1.27 13.78
CA PRO A 172 34.30 -1.60 13.05
C PRO A 172 34.15 -1.42 11.53
N LEU A 173 32.92 -1.38 11.03
CA LEU A 173 32.58 -1.13 9.63
C LEU A 173 31.87 0.22 9.54
N ARG A 174 32.48 1.17 8.83
CA ARG A 174 31.95 2.52 8.67
C ARG A 174 31.61 2.79 7.22
N TRP A 175 30.42 3.35 6.99
CA TRP A 175 30.05 3.85 5.67
C TRP A 175 30.91 5.06 5.31
N ASN A 176 31.50 5.06 4.12
CA ASN A 176 32.33 6.18 3.64
C ASN A 176 31.51 7.09 2.73
N GLY A 177 31.17 8.28 3.22
CA GLY A 177 30.40 9.29 2.48
C GLY A 177 28.97 9.40 2.97
N ASP A 178 28.11 9.99 2.16
CA ASP A 178 26.68 10.13 2.45
C ASP A 178 25.92 8.93 1.89
N VAL A 179 25.19 8.23 2.77
CA VAL A 179 24.33 7.10 2.38
C VAL A 179 23.28 7.56 1.36
N ALA A 180 22.77 8.79 1.48
CA ALA A 180 21.76 9.33 0.55
C ALA A 180 22.31 9.50 -0.87
N GLN A 181 23.62 9.68 -1.05
CA GLN A 181 24.24 9.75 -2.38
C GLN A 181 24.49 8.39 -3.02
N SER A 182 24.34 7.31 -2.27
CA SER A 182 24.52 5.95 -2.76
C SER A 182 23.26 5.34 -3.35
N ASP A 183 22.09 5.90 -3.01
CA ASP A 183 20.85 5.51 -3.65
C ASP A 183 20.81 6.08 -5.08
N VAL A 184 20.86 5.18 -6.05
CA VAL A 184 20.84 5.51 -7.49
C VAL A 184 19.41 5.58 -8.01
N ALA A 185 18.41 5.16 -7.21
CA ALA A 185 17.02 5.20 -7.62
C ALA A 185 16.50 6.64 -7.67
N THR A 186 15.79 6.96 -8.75
CA THR A 186 15.04 8.21 -8.85
C THR A 186 13.83 8.21 -7.90
N GLN A 187 13.35 9.39 -7.52
CA GLN A 187 12.13 9.49 -6.69
C GLN A 187 10.93 8.84 -7.38
N GLY A 188 10.82 8.94 -8.71
CA GLY A 188 9.82 8.26 -9.51
C GLY A 188 9.89 6.73 -9.44
N GLU A 189 11.09 6.15 -9.42
CA GLU A 189 11.30 4.70 -9.28
C GLU A 189 10.96 4.22 -7.86
N GLN A 190 11.35 4.96 -6.82
CA GLN A 190 10.99 4.65 -5.43
C GLN A 190 9.47 4.72 -5.22
N ALA A 191 8.81 5.77 -5.74
CA ALA A 191 7.35 5.88 -5.71
C ALA A 191 6.67 4.76 -6.52
N GLY A 192 7.25 4.40 -7.67
CA GLY A 192 6.81 3.28 -8.50
C GLY A 192 6.87 1.93 -7.76
N MET A 193 7.90 1.71 -6.94
CA MET A 193 8.03 0.53 -6.09
C MET A 193 6.96 0.50 -4.98
N ALA A 194 6.70 1.61 -4.30
CA ALA A 194 5.65 1.67 -3.28
C ALA A 194 4.26 1.43 -3.88
N LEU A 195 3.99 2.00 -5.06
CA LEU A 195 2.71 1.87 -5.75
C LEU A 195 2.56 0.57 -6.56
N SER A 196 3.63 -0.23 -6.72
CA SER A 196 3.59 -1.46 -7.51
C SER A 196 2.60 -2.50 -6.98
N LEU A 197 2.26 -2.41 -5.69
CA LEU A 197 1.24 -3.26 -5.07
C LEU A 197 -0.17 -2.92 -5.57
N PHE A 198 -0.45 -1.66 -5.87
CA PHE A 198 -1.78 -1.15 -6.24
C PHE A 198 -1.98 -1.05 -7.75
N ILE A 199 -0.93 -0.72 -8.51
CA ILE A 199 -1.00 -0.51 -9.96
C ILE A 199 -1.64 -1.71 -10.69
N PRO A 200 -1.26 -2.98 -10.45
CA PRO A 200 -1.88 -4.13 -11.13
C PRO A 200 -3.37 -4.27 -10.84
N LEU A 201 -3.79 -4.01 -9.60
CA LEU A 201 -5.20 -4.07 -9.21
C LEU A 201 -6.00 -2.97 -9.92
N VAL A 202 -5.49 -1.73 -9.91
CA VAL A 202 -6.14 -0.59 -10.57
C VAL A 202 -6.23 -0.82 -12.08
N LEU A 203 -5.14 -1.25 -12.73
CA LEU A 203 -5.14 -1.59 -14.16
C LEU A 203 -6.15 -2.70 -14.48
N ALA A 204 -6.23 -3.75 -13.66
CA ALA A 204 -7.17 -4.86 -13.89
C ALA A 204 -8.63 -4.40 -13.77
N VAL A 205 -8.97 -3.71 -12.69
CA VAL A 205 -10.32 -3.18 -12.44
C VAL A 205 -10.71 -2.18 -13.53
N TRP A 206 -9.79 -1.30 -13.93
CA TRP A 206 -10.05 -0.31 -14.95
C TRP A 206 -10.19 -0.92 -16.35
N THR A 207 -9.31 -1.86 -16.71
CA THR A 207 -9.40 -2.61 -17.97
C THR A 207 -10.75 -3.28 -18.09
N PHE A 208 -11.18 -3.97 -17.03
CA PHE A 208 -12.50 -4.59 -16.97
C PHE A 208 -13.62 -3.56 -17.12
N SER A 209 -13.60 -2.48 -16.32
CA SER A 209 -14.62 -1.42 -16.37
C SER A 209 -14.73 -0.76 -17.75
N SER A 210 -13.60 -0.49 -18.40
CA SER A 210 -13.54 0.12 -19.74
C SER A 210 -14.15 -0.75 -20.84
N ALA A 211 -14.15 -2.07 -20.68
CA ALA A 211 -14.71 -3.00 -21.64
C ALA A 211 -16.22 -3.20 -21.47
N ILE A 212 -16.76 -2.98 -20.26
CA ILE A 212 -18.17 -3.25 -19.94
C ILE A 212 -19.11 -2.39 -20.79
N GLN A 213 -18.94 -1.07 -20.80
CA GLN A 213 -19.88 -0.17 -21.45
C GLN A 213 -19.94 -0.37 -22.98
N PRO A 214 -18.81 -0.45 -23.71
CA PRO A 214 -18.82 -0.81 -25.14
C PRO A 214 -19.43 -2.20 -25.38
N SER A 215 -19.20 -3.17 -24.49
CA SER A 215 -19.76 -4.51 -24.63
C SER A 215 -21.28 -4.52 -24.52
N ILE A 216 -21.85 -3.76 -23.56
CA ILE A 216 -23.29 -3.65 -23.36
C ILE A 216 -23.93 -2.99 -24.59
N ASP A 217 -23.39 -1.85 -25.03
CA ASP A 217 -23.94 -1.10 -26.17
C ASP A 217 -23.90 -1.93 -27.45
N MET A 218 -22.82 -2.66 -27.70
CA MET A 218 -22.68 -3.48 -28.90
C MET A 218 -23.51 -4.77 -28.84
N THR A 219 -23.79 -5.34 -27.66
CA THR A 219 -24.56 -6.60 -27.55
C THR A 219 -26.06 -6.37 -27.39
N ALA A 220 -26.45 -5.58 -26.38
CA ALA A 220 -27.83 -5.31 -26.04
C ALA A 220 -28.38 -4.05 -26.74
N GLY A 221 -27.54 -3.06 -27.06
CA GLY A 221 -28.00 -1.79 -27.64
C GLY A 221 -28.70 -1.94 -28.99
N GLU A 222 -28.30 -2.92 -29.82
CA GLU A 222 -28.99 -3.23 -31.08
C GLU A 222 -30.39 -3.82 -30.86
N ARG A 223 -30.62 -4.52 -29.73
CA ARG A 223 -31.96 -4.99 -29.34
C ARG A 223 -32.83 -3.83 -28.87
N GLU A 224 -32.26 -2.91 -28.08
CA GLU A 224 -32.98 -1.73 -27.58
C GLU A 224 -33.37 -0.76 -28.70
N ARG A 225 -32.55 -0.66 -29.75
CA ARG A 225 -32.81 0.20 -30.92
C ARG A 225 -33.75 -0.44 -31.96
N GLY A 226 -34.17 -1.70 -31.76
CA GLY A 226 -35.05 -2.43 -32.69
C GLY A 226 -34.40 -2.75 -34.04
N THR A 227 -33.07 -2.78 -34.09
CA THR A 227 -32.29 -3.00 -35.32
C THR A 227 -31.77 -4.44 -35.44
N LEU A 228 -31.98 -5.26 -34.40
CA LEU A 228 -31.51 -6.65 -34.33
C LEU A 228 -32.09 -7.52 -35.46
N GLU A 229 -33.37 -7.36 -35.78
CA GLU A 229 -34.08 -8.12 -36.81
C GLU A 229 -33.53 -7.81 -38.21
N ALA A 230 -33.27 -6.53 -38.50
CA ALA A 230 -32.67 -6.10 -39.76
C ALA A 230 -31.25 -6.64 -39.91
N LEU A 231 -30.50 -6.68 -38.80
CA LEU A 231 -29.12 -7.10 -38.76
C LEU A 231 -28.97 -8.63 -38.91
N LEU A 232 -29.95 -9.41 -38.45
CA LEU A 232 -30.06 -10.85 -38.69
C LEU A 232 -30.54 -11.20 -40.11
N GLY A 233 -31.12 -10.25 -40.84
CA GLY A 233 -31.51 -10.40 -42.24
C GLY A 233 -30.35 -10.19 -43.23
N LEU A 234 -29.19 -9.71 -42.77
CA LEU A 234 -28.00 -9.51 -43.60
C LEU A 234 -27.39 -10.86 -44.04
N PRO A 235 -26.71 -10.92 -45.21
CA PRO A 235 -26.00 -12.11 -45.68
C PRO A 235 -24.67 -12.33 -44.92
N SER A 236 -24.77 -12.39 -43.58
CA SER A 236 -23.70 -12.63 -42.62
C SER A 236 -24.13 -13.66 -41.59
N THR A 237 -23.23 -14.57 -41.22
CA THR A 237 -23.51 -15.58 -40.22
C THR A 237 -23.51 -14.98 -38.80
N ARG A 238 -24.21 -15.63 -37.85
CA ARG A 238 -24.24 -15.19 -36.44
C ARG A 238 -22.84 -15.13 -35.82
N MET A 239 -21.94 -16.03 -36.22
CA MET A 239 -20.57 -16.07 -35.71
C MET A 239 -19.70 -14.95 -36.28
N GLU A 240 -19.84 -14.62 -37.58
CA GLU A 240 -19.16 -13.47 -38.17
C GLU A 240 -19.59 -12.15 -37.48
N LEU A 241 -20.88 -12.03 -37.14
CA LEU A 241 -21.39 -10.89 -36.40
C LEU A 241 -20.81 -10.79 -34.98
N LEU A 242 -20.85 -11.91 -34.24
CA LEU A 242 -20.33 -11.96 -32.88
C LEU A 242 -18.83 -11.64 -32.85
N MET A 243 -18.05 -12.23 -33.75
CA MET A 243 -16.60 -11.98 -33.86
C MET A 243 -16.29 -10.53 -34.24
N GLY A 244 -17.10 -9.91 -35.10
CA GLY A 244 -16.93 -8.50 -35.46
C GLY A 244 -17.13 -7.57 -34.26
N LYS A 245 -18.17 -7.82 -33.45
CA LYS A 245 -18.45 -7.06 -32.23
C LYS A 245 -17.38 -7.29 -31.16
N TRP A 246 -16.98 -8.55 -30.95
CA TRP A 246 -15.91 -8.88 -30.02
C TRP A 246 -14.59 -8.21 -30.40
N LEU A 247 -14.22 -8.20 -31.69
CA LEU A 247 -13.01 -7.54 -32.17
C LEU A 247 -13.06 -6.01 -31.97
N ALA A 248 -14.23 -5.39 -32.13
CA ALA A 248 -14.40 -3.97 -31.84
C ALA A 248 -14.15 -3.65 -30.37
N VAL A 249 -14.81 -4.37 -29.45
CA VAL A 249 -14.62 -4.23 -28.00
C VAL A 249 -13.16 -4.48 -27.61
N ALA A 250 -12.54 -5.55 -28.13
CA ALA A 250 -11.15 -5.88 -27.86
C ALA A 250 -10.19 -4.77 -28.31
N THR A 251 -10.46 -4.15 -29.47
CA THR A 251 -9.63 -3.05 -29.98
C THR A 251 -9.80 -1.79 -29.12
N ILE A 252 -11.03 -1.44 -28.73
CA ILE A 252 -11.31 -0.30 -27.84
C ILE A 252 -10.59 -0.48 -26.50
N THR A 253 -10.75 -1.65 -25.91
CA THR A 253 -10.14 -1.99 -24.61
C THR A 253 -8.62 -2.00 -24.73
N GLY A 254 -8.06 -2.59 -25.79
CA GLY A 254 -6.62 -2.63 -26.03
C GLY A 254 -5.99 -1.24 -26.17
N VAL A 255 -6.66 -0.33 -26.87
CA VAL A 255 -6.24 1.08 -26.97
C VAL A 255 -6.30 1.76 -25.59
N GLY A 256 -7.36 1.50 -24.82
CA GLY A 256 -7.50 1.99 -23.45
C GLY A 256 -6.36 1.54 -22.53
N VAL A 257 -6.01 0.26 -22.58
CA VAL A 257 -4.89 -0.32 -21.82
C VAL A 257 -3.55 0.29 -22.24
N MET A 258 -3.30 0.43 -23.55
CA MET A 258 -2.06 1.06 -24.01
C MET A 258 -1.93 2.51 -23.52
N LEU A 259 -3.03 3.26 -23.48
CA LEU A 259 -3.03 4.62 -22.96
C LEU A 259 -2.87 4.68 -21.45
N GLN A 260 -3.42 3.71 -20.70
CA GLN A 260 -3.15 3.57 -19.27
C GLN A 260 -1.66 3.32 -18.99
N VAL A 261 -1.04 2.40 -19.74
CA VAL A 261 0.39 2.12 -19.62
C VAL A 261 1.22 3.35 -19.99
N ALA A 262 0.85 4.08 -21.05
CA ALA A 262 1.50 5.33 -21.43
C ALA A 262 1.37 6.40 -20.33
N GLY A 263 0.19 6.52 -19.70
CA GLY A 263 -0.05 7.42 -18.57
C GLY A 263 0.80 7.08 -17.35
N LEU A 264 0.93 5.79 -17.05
CA LEU A 264 1.79 5.31 -15.97
C LEU A 264 3.27 5.64 -16.24
N LEU A 265 3.76 5.35 -17.45
CA LEU A 265 5.14 5.69 -17.84
C LEU A 265 5.40 7.19 -17.80
N PHE A 266 4.42 7.99 -18.22
CA PHE A 266 4.48 9.44 -18.10
C PHE A 266 4.52 9.90 -16.64
N ALA A 267 3.71 9.31 -15.76
CA ALA A 267 3.70 9.66 -14.34
C ALA A 267 5.05 9.33 -13.66
N ILE A 268 5.61 8.16 -13.94
CA ILE A 268 6.94 7.77 -13.43
C ILE A 268 8.00 8.73 -13.97
N GLY A 269 7.99 9.02 -15.28
CA GLY A 269 8.95 9.93 -15.89
C GLY A 269 8.81 11.40 -15.47
N TYR A 270 7.65 11.83 -15.01
CA TYR A 270 7.44 13.17 -14.46
C TYR A 270 8.03 13.33 -13.05
N LEU A 271 8.14 12.22 -12.31
CA LEU A 271 8.71 12.18 -10.96
C LEU A 271 10.18 11.75 -10.90
N ALA A 272 10.75 11.33 -12.03
CA ALA A 272 12.17 11.06 -12.19
C ALA A 272 12.96 12.37 -12.36
#